data_AF-J3A302-F1
#
_entry.id   AF-J3A302-F1
#
_cell.length_a   1.000
_cell.length_b   1.000
_cell.length_c   1.000
_cell.angle_alpha   90.00
_cell.angle_beta   90.00
_cell.angle_gamma   90.00
#
_symmetry.space_group_name_H-M   'P 1'
#
loop_
_entity.id
_entity.type
_entity.pdbx_description
1 polymer ?
#
loop_
_entity_poly.entity_id
_entity_poly.type
_entity_poly.pdbx_seq_one_letter_code
_entity_poly.pdbx_strand_id
1 'polypeptide(L)'
;MYELLAETVPELAAILFFAVGSGGLSTVGIYLEELALETLAAGETFLALWFAGFGVMAFYFGLYLFGYTELLPRVSAYLGPNATR
;
A
#
# COMPACT_ATOMS: atom_id res chain seq x y z
N MET A 1 -23.48 -21.05 -10.97
CA MET A 1 -22.48 -20.19 -11.66
C MET A 1 -22.64 -18.71 -11.32
N TYR A 2 -23.84 -18.12 -11.36
CA TYR A 2 -24.05 -16.71 -11.02
C TYR A 2 -23.72 -16.35 -9.56
N GLU A 3 -24.01 -17.26 -8.61
CA GLU A 3 -23.69 -17.06 -7.18
C GLU A 3 -22.17 -16.96 -6.92
N LEU A 4 -21.36 -17.80 -7.58
CA LEU A 4 -19.90 -17.73 -7.53
C LEU A 4 -19.38 -16.38 -8.05
N LEU A 5 -19.89 -15.89 -9.18
CA LEU A 5 -19.51 -14.57 -9.71
C LEU A 5 -19.91 -13.44 -8.74
N ALA A 6 -21.07 -13.52 -8.10
CA ALA A 6 -21.52 -12.51 -7.16
C ALA A 6 -20.66 -12.44 -5.89
N GLU A 7 -20.06 -13.56 -5.48
CA GLU A 7 -19.18 -13.64 -4.30
C GLU A 7 -17.72 -13.24 -4.63
N THR A 8 -17.19 -13.64 -5.79
CA THR A 8 -15.79 -13.39 -6.16
C THR A 8 -15.52 -11.94 -6.62
N VAL A 9 -16.48 -11.28 -7.27
CA VAL A 9 -16.32 -9.90 -7.76
C VAL A 9 -15.98 -8.89 -6.66
N PRO A 10 -16.73 -8.79 -5.54
CA PRO A 10 -16.41 -7.84 -4.48
C PRO A 10 -15.06 -8.14 -3.81
N GLU A 11 -14.67 -9.41 -3.76
CA GLU A 11 -13.40 -9.81 -3.16
C GLU A 11 -12.20 -9.45 -4.04
N LEU A 12 -12.28 -9.70 -5.36
CA LEU A 12 -11.29 -9.23 -6.33
C LEU A 12 -11.18 -7.71 -6.34
N ALA A 13 -12.31 -6.99 -6.26
CA ALA A 13 -12.32 -5.54 -6.18
C ALA A 13 -11.60 -5.05 -4.92
N ALA A 14 -11.79 -5.73 -3.78
CA ALA A 14 -11.09 -5.39 -2.55
C ALA A 14 -9.59 -5.66 -2.64
N ILE A 15 -9.17 -6.81 -3.19
CA ILE A 15 -7.74 -7.11 -3.41
C ILE A 15 -7.09 -6.04 -4.30
N LEU A 16 -7.75 -5.64 -5.40
CA LEU A 16 -7.27 -4.56 -6.26
C LEU A 16 -7.19 -3.22 -5.52
N PHE A 17 -8.21 -2.88 -4.73
CA PHE A 17 -8.21 -1.66 -3.94
C PHE A 17 -7.03 -1.61 -2.97
N PHE A 18 -6.77 -2.70 -2.24
CA PHE A 18 -5.65 -2.76 -1.31
C PHE A 18 -4.29 -2.77 -2.03
N ALA A 19 -4.19 -3.44 -3.18
CA ALA A 19 -2.96 -3.47 -3.97
C ALA A 19 -2.62 -2.08 -4.53
N VAL A 20 -3.61 -1.41 -5.13
CA VAL A 20 -3.45 -0.06 -5.68
C VAL A 20 -3.20 0.95 -4.56
N GLY A 21 -3.92 0.84 -3.43
CA GLY A 21 -3.69 1.69 -2.26
C GLY A 21 -2.27 1.54 -1.72
N SER A 22 -1.80 0.30 -1.57
CA SER A 22 -0.45 -0.01 -1.11
C SER A 22 0.62 0.54 -2.06
N GLY A 23 0.49 0.26 -3.35
CA GLY A 23 1.44 0.72 -4.37
C GLY A 23 1.42 2.25 -4.53
N GLY A 24 0.24 2.85 -4.51
CA GLY A 24 0.04 4.30 -4.61
C GLY A 24 0.66 5.05 -3.42
N LEU A 25 0.34 4.62 -2.18
CA LEU A 25 0.93 5.20 -0.98
C LEU A 25 2.45 5.03 -0.93
N SER A 26 2.96 3.87 -1.36
CA SER A 26 4.41 3.64 -1.44
C SER A 26 5.08 4.56 -2.47
N THR A 27 4.45 4.80 -3.62
CA THR A 27 4.95 5.74 -4.64
C THR A 27 4.98 7.17 -4.11
N VAL A 28 3.94 7.58 -3.39
CA VAL A 28 3.91 8.88 -2.70
C VAL A 28 5.02 8.97 -1.64
N GLY A 29 5.25 7.89 -0.88
CA GLY A 29 6.35 7.81 0.07
C GLY A 29 7.71 8.06 -0.59
N ILE A 30 8.00 7.39 -1.71
CA ILE A 30 9.24 7.59 -2.47
C ILE A 30 9.40 9.05 -2.90
N TYR A 31 8.35 9.65 -3.45
CA TYR A 31 8.38 11.04 -3.90
C TYR A 31 8.65 12.03 -2.74
N LEU A 32 8.06 11.79 -1.56
CA LEU A 32 8.29 12.62 -0.38
C LEU A 32 9.72 12.48 0.15
N GLU A 33 10.31 11.30 0.10
CA GLU A 33 11.73 11.11 0.45
C GLU A 33 12.65 11.85 -0.53
N GLU A 34 12.33 11.86 -1.82
CA GLU A 34 13.08 12.63 -2.83
C GLU A 34 13.02 14.13 -2.52
N LEU A 35 11.83 14.67 -2.25
CA LEU A 35 11.68 16.07 -1.83
C LEU A 35 12.41 16.37 -0.53
N ALA A 36 12.43 15.44 0.43
CA ALA A 36 13.16 15.59 1.68
C ALA A 36 14.67 15.74 1.43
N LEU A 37 15.23 14.93 0.52
CA LEU A 37 16.65 15.00 0.17
C LEU A 37 16.99 16.30 -0.59
N GLU A 38 16.13 16.72 -1.53
CA GLU A 38 16.31 17.98 -2.26
C GLU A 38 16.28 19.20 -1.34
N THR A 39 15.30 19.24 -0.42
CA THR A 39 15.16 20.35 0.53
C THR A 39 16.28 20.35 1.57
N LEU A 40 16.78 19.18 1.97
CA LEU A 40 17.97 19.07 2.81
C LEU A 40 19.21 19.60 2.10
N ALA A 41 19.38 19.27 0.82
CA ALA A 41 20.47 19.77 -0.01
C ALA A 41 20.38 21.29 -0.24
N ALA A 42 19.17 21.84 -0.27
CA ALA A 42 18.92 23.29 -0.31
C ALA A 42 19.18 24.01 1.02
N GLY A 43 19.46 23.28 2.11
CA GLY A 43 19.74 23.83 3.45
C GLY A 43 18.51 24.05 4.33
N GLU A 44 17.32 23.64 3.86
CA GLU A 44 16.03 23.77 4.55
C GLU A 44 15.74 22.53 5.41
N THR A 45 16.52 22.33 6.49
CA THR A 45 16.47 21.12 7.32
C THR A 45 15.10 20.85 7.96
N PHE A 46 14.37 21.91 8.37
CA PHE A 46 13.05 21.72 8.99
C PHE A 46 12.05 21.17 7.98
N LEU A 47 12.03 21.72 6.76
CA LEU A 47 11.15 21.27 5.69
C LEU A 47 11.52 19.87 5.20
N ALA A 48 12.83 19.56 5.15
CA ALA A 48 13.32 18.23 4.84
C ALA A 48 12.82 17.16 5.83
N LEU A 49 12.95 17.43 7.13
CA LEU A 49 12.46 16.52 8.18
C LEU A 49 10.94 16.35 8.14
N TRP A 50 10.22 17.42 7.79
CA TRP A 50 8.77 17.36 7.58
C TRP A 50 8.43 16.41 6.43
N PHE A 51 9.04 16.57 5.26
CA PHE A 51 8.81 15.68 4.11
C PHE A 51 9.20 14.23 4.39
N ALA A 52 10.36 14.00 5.01
CA ALA A 52 10.77 12.65 5.42
C ALA A 52 9.76 12.03 6.39
N GLY A 53 9.25 12.80 7.36
CA GLY A 53 8.23 12.33 8.29
C GLY A 53 6.95 11.86 7.59
N PHE A 54 6.47 12.62 6.60
CA PHE A 54 5.30 12.22 5.81
C PHE A 54 5.61 11.08 4.84
N GLY A 55 6.83 10.99 4.29
CA GLY A 55 7.29 9.87 3.47
C GLY A 55 7.26 8.56 4.24
N VAL A 56 7.85 8.55 5.43
CA VAL A 56 7.81 7.40 6.36
C VAL A 56 6.37 7.04 6.73
N MET A 57 5.50 8.02 7.01
CA MET A 57 4.08 7.73 7.27
C MET A 57 3.40 7.09 6.04
N ALA A 58 3.62 7.63 4.84
CA ALA A 58 3.06 7.06 3.61
C ALA A 58 3.52 5.61 3.38
N PHE A 59 4.79 5.29 3.67
CA PHE A 59 5.27 3.91 3.66
C PHE A 59 4.63 3.03 4.72
N TYR A 60 4.45 3.54 5.94
CA TYR A 60 3.77 2.79 7.00
C TYR A 60 2.33 2.46 6.59
N PHE A 61 1.56 3.44 6.11
CA PHE A 61 0.20 3.18 5.66
C PHE A 61 0.18 2.27 4.42
N GLY A 62 1.00 2.53 3.41
CA GLY A 62 1.04 1.75 2.17
C GLY A 62 1.49 0.31 2.36
N LEU A 63 2.62 0.08 3.04
CA LEU A 63 3.20 -1.25 3.17
C LEU A 63 2.57 -2.04 4.33
N TYR A 64 2.39 -1.42 5.49
CA TYR A 64 1.94 -2.13 6.68
C TYR A 64 0.42 -2.31 6.71
N LEU A 65 -0.34 -1.21 6.60
CA LEU A 65 -1.80 -1.23 6.73
C LEU A 65 -2.54 -1.75 5.49
N PHE A 66 -2.02 -1.47 4.30
CA PHE A 66 -2.65 -1.95 3.06
C PHE A 66 -2.02 -3.27 2.59
N GLY A 67 -0.69 -3.36 2.58
CA GLY A 67 0.03 -4.55 2.13
C GLY A 67 0.02 -5.70 3.13
N TYR A 68 0.48 -5.46 4.36
CA TYR A 68 0.75 -6.54 5.30
C TYR A 68 -0.50 -7.05 6.02
N THR A 69 -1.38 -6.16 6.47
CA THR A 69 -2.57 -6.56 7.25
C THR A 69 -3.74 -7.02 6.40
N GLU A 70 -3.90 -6.51 5.17
CA GLU A 70 -5.10 -6.77 4.36
C GLU A 70 -4.77 -7.55 3.09
N LEU A 71 -3.76 -7.14 2.32
CA LEU A 71 -3.44 -7.78 1.03
C LEU A 71 -2.85 -9.18 1.21
N LEU A 72 -1.80 -9.33 2.04
CA LEU A 72 -1.11 -10.61 2.22
C LEU A 72 -2.03 -11.74 2.74
N PRO A 73 -2.88 -11.52 3.77
CA PRO A 73 -3.82 -12.55 4.23
C PRO A 73 -4.86 -12.92 3.18
N ARG A 74 -5.40 -11.95 2.43
CA ARG A 74 -6.39 -12.22 1.37
C ARG A 74 -5.79 -12.98 0.20
N VAL A 75 -4.60 -12.60 -0.25
CA VAL A 75 -3.88 -13.30 -1.33
C VAL A 75 -3.48 -14.71 -0.90
N SER A 76 -2.97 -14.88 0.32
CA SER A 76 -2.61 -16.21 0.85
C SER A 76 -3.82 -17.12 1.10
N ALA A 77 -4.98 -16.57 1.45
CA ALA A 77 -6.22 -17.33 1.54
C ALA A 77 -6.66 -17.89 0.17
N TYR A 78 -6.50 -17.11 -0.90
CA TYR A 78 -6.78 -17.56 -2.28
C TYR A 78 -5.73 -18.53 -2.84
N LEU A 79 -4.46 -18.38 -2.48
CA LEU A 79 -3.36 -19.23 -2.98
C LEU A 79 -3.12 -20.48 -2.13
N GLY A 80 -3.64 -20.52 -0.90
CA GLY A 80 -3.52 -21.66 0.01
C GLY A 80 -4.43 -22.84 -0.36
N PRO A 81 -4.11 -24.06 0.11
CA PRO A 81 -4.78 -25.33 -0.29
C PRO A 81 -6.29 -25.45 0.02
N ASN A 82 -6.94 -24.40 0.53
CA ASN A 82 -8.40 -24.36 0.73
C ASN A 82 -9.19 -23.99 -0.54
N ALA A 83 -8.55 -23.66 -1.66
CA ALA A 83 -9.23 -23.41 -2.94
C ALA A 83 -9.93 -24.65 -3.56
N THR A 84 -9.89 -25.82 -2.91
CA THR A 84 -10.45 -27.09 -3.42
C THR A 84 -11.42 -27.79 -2.46
N ARG A 85 -12.06 -27.12 -1.50
CA ARG A 85 -13.11 -27.73 -0.68
C ARG A 85 -14.42 -26.96 -0.71
#